data_AF-A0A1B9B0T1-F1
#
_entry.id   AF-A0A1B9B0T1-F1
#
_cell.length_a   1.000
_cell.length_b   1.000
_cell.length_c   1.000
_cell.angle_alpha   90.00
_cell.angle_beta   90.00
_cell.angle_gamma   90.00
#
_symmetry.space_group_name_H-M   'P 1'
#
loop_
_entity.id
_entity.type
_entity.pdbx_description
1 polymer ?
#
loop_
_entity_poly.entity_id
_entity_poly.type
_entity_poly.pdbx_seq_one_letter_code
_entity_poly.pdbx_strand_id
1 'polypeptide(L)'
;MKKQYLLLITVLFVLLTSFLPAKAMATKWLYPFVVWGGYVYEVSEESVTEIGDEIGQVTKYSDMEPQSGNFSNAYPKGTKYFTIKEVSTEEALAVQESDGQYVKADRREEYEFKQDLNEPQDILKGIIFSLVGILAGILIYKILKNHLDKR
;
A
#
# COMPACT_ATOMS: atom_id res chain seq x y z
N MET A 1 -7.97 44.71 10.01
CA MET A 1 -8.16 44.06 8.69
C MET A 1 -9.62 44.17 8.30
N LYS A 2 -9.94 44.54 7.05
CA LYS A 2 -11.35 44.53 6.59
C LYS A 2 -11.89 43.09 6.62
N LYS A 3 -13.12 42.86 7.09
CA LYS A 3 -13.76 41.52 7.22
C LYS A 3 -13.62 40.66 5.95
N GLN A 4 -13.65 41.29 4.78
CA GLN A 4 -13.44 40.63 3.47
C GLN A 4 -12.08 39.93 3.31
N TYR A 5 -10.99 40.44 3.91
CA TYR A 5 -9.67 39.78 3.84
C TYR A 5 -9.57 38.60 4.81
N LEU A 6 -10.22 38.70 5.97
CA LEU A 6 -10.28 37.59 6.93
C LEU A 6 -11.00 36.39 6.29
N LEU A 7 -12.14 36.63 5.64
CA LEU A 7 -12.92 35.59 4.96
C LEU A 7 -12.13 34.94 3.81
N LEU A 8 -11.41 35.75 3.02
CA LEU A 8 -10.55 35.25 1.94
C LEU A 8 -9.42 34.34 2.47
N ILE A 9 -8.75 34.72 3.56
CA ILE A 9 -7.68 33.93 4.18
C ILE A 9 -8.23 32.60 4.70
N THR A 10 -9.39 32.60 5.36
CA THR A 10 -10.02 31.37 5.87
C THR A 10 -10.38 30.41 4.73
N VAL A 11 -10.96 30.92 3.64
CA VAL A 11 -11.29 30.10 2.46
C VAL A 11 -10.04 29.51 1.83
N LEU A 12 -8.96 30.29 1.72
CA LEU A 12 -7.69 29.83 1.17
C LEU A 12 -7.05 28.75 2.05
N PHE A 13 -7.09 28.91 3.37
CA PHE A 13 -6.56 27.95 4.33
C PHE A 13 -7.33 26.62 4.26
N VAL A 14 -8.66 26.67 4.21
CA VAL A 14 -9.50 25.47 4.04
C VAL A 14 -9.15 24.75 2.73
N LEU A 15 -9.05 25.49 1.61
CA LEU A 15 -8.64 24.94 0.32
C LEU A 15 -7.25 24.27 0.37
N LEU A 16 -6.28 24.86 1.07
CA LEU A 16 -4.95 24.27 1.24
C LEU A 16 -4.98 22.97 2.06
N THR A 17 -5.84 22.87 3.07
CA THR A 17 -5.93 21.67 3.92
C THR A 17 -6.70 20.52 3.27
N SER A 18 -7.62 20.80 2.35
CA SER A 18 -8.47 19.79 1.69
C SER A 18 -7.72 18.83 0.75
N PHE A 19 -6.46 19.11 0.45
CA PHE A 19 -5.65 18.31 -0.48
C PHE A 19 -4.47 17.59 0.17
N LEU A 20 -4.42 17.52 1.50
CA LEU A 20 -3.43 16.66 2.15
C LEU A 20 -3.70 15.21 1.74
N PRO A 21 -2.70 14.49 1.20
CA PRO A 21 -2.88 13.10 0.86
C PRO A 21 -3.18 12.33 2.15
N ALA A 22 -4.39 11.77 2.24
CA ALA A 22 -4.70 10.81 3.27
C ALA A 22 -3.86 9.56 2.97
N LYS A 23 -2.79 9.34 3.75
CA LYS A 23 -2.09 8.05 3.69
C LYS A 23 -3.10 6.98 4.07
N ALA A 24 -3.32 6.02 3.16
CA ALA A 24 -4.08 4.83 3.49
C ALA A 24 -3.39 4.17 4.70
N MET A 25 -4.14 4.01 5.79
CA MET A 25 -3.65 3.24 6.93
C MET A 25 -3.68 1.77 6.54
N ALA A 26 -2.58 1.06 6.83
CA ALA A 26 -2.44 -0.37 6.55
C ALA A 26 -3.66 -1.15 7.07
N THR A 27 -4.35 -1.86 6.19
CA THR A 27 -5.37 -2.83 6.58
C THR A 27 -4.66 -4.02 7.21
N LYS A 28 -4.92 -4.29 8.50
CA LYS A 28 -4.48 -5.54 9.13
C LYS A 28 -5.08 -6.70 8.34
N TRP A 29 -4.24 -7.60 7.86
CA TRP A 29 -4.68 -8.78 7.11
C TRP A 29 -5.64 -9.63 7.96
N LEU A 30 -6.68 -10.17 7.34
CA LEU A 30 -7.74 -10.94 8.01
C LEU A 30 -7.33 -12.39 8.30
N TYR A 31 -6.42 -12.95 7.50
CA TYR A 31 -5.99 -14.35 7.56
C TYR A 31 -4.50 -14.48 7.17
N PRO A 32 -3.80 -15.55 7.61
CA PRO A 32 -2.45 -15.85 7.16
C PRO A 32 -2.45 -16.32 5.71
N PHE A 33 -1.49 -15.84 4.92
CA PHE A 33 -1.37 -16.22 3.52
C PHE A 33 0.08 -16.19 3.02
N VAL A 34 0.27 -16.83 1.87
CA VAL A 34 1.48 -16.73 1.06
C VAL A 34 1.09 -16.34 -0.38
N VAL A 35 1.98 -15.62 -1.05
CA VAL A 35 1.86 -15.30 -2.47
C VAL A 35 2.86 -16.15 -3.23
N TRP A 36 2.38 -16.80 -4.29
CA TRP A 36 3.19 -17.56 -5.22
C TRP A 36 2.57 -17.52 -6.61
N GLY A 37 3.41 -17.41 -7.65
CA GLY A 37 2.94 -17.44 -9.04
C GLY A 37 1.93 -16.33 -9.40
N GLY A 38 1.90 -15.22 -8.66
CA GLY A 38 0.93 -14.15 -8.88
C GLY A 38 -0.46 -14.39 -8.27
N TYR A 39 -0.62 -15.36 -7.37
CA TYR A 39 -1.87 -15.63 -6.66
C TYR A 39 -1.66 -15.64 -5.15
N VAL A 40 -2.71 -15.29 -4.41
CA VAL A 40 -2.79 -15.43 -2.96
C VAL A 40 -3.20 -16.86 -2.62
N TYR A 41 -2.52 -17.46 -1.65
CA TYR A 41 -2.88 -18.75 -1.07
C TYR A 41 -3.12 -18.55 0.43
N GLU A 42 -4.35 -18.74 0.86
CA GLU A 42 -4.74 -18.65 2.27
C GLU A 42 -4.30 -19.92 2.99
N VAL A 43 -3.54 -19.74 4.07
CA VAL A 43 -3.00 -20.86 4.84
C VAL A 43 -4.06 -21.35 5.83
N SER A 44 -4.35 -22.64 5.79
CA SER A 44 -5.29 -23.28 6.72
C SER A 44 -4.55 -24.02 7.83
N GLU A 45 -5.30 -24.52 8.82
CA GLU A 45 -4.75 -25.39 9.88
C GLU A 45 -4.63 -26.87 9.43
N GLU A 46 -4.98 -27.18 8.18
CA GLU A 46 -4.95 -28.54 7.64
C GLU A 46 -3.49 -28.97 7.38
N SER A 47 -3.02 -29.97 8.13
CA SER A 47 -1.71 -30.57 7.89
C SER A 47 -1.73 -31.50 6.67
N VAL A 48 -0.68 -31.46 5.87
CA VAL A 48 -0.52 -32.29 4.67
C VAL A 48 0.77 -33.10 4.73
N THR A 49 0.71 -34.36 4.33
CA THR A 49 1.86 -35.30 4.37
C THR A 49 2.31 -35.78 3.00
N GLU A 50 1.41 -35.77 2.01
CA GLU A 50 1.71 -36.18 0.64
C GLU A 50 2.36 -35.04 -0.14
N ILE A 51 3.61 -34.75 0.19
CA ILE A 51 4.39 -33.65 -0.40
C ILE A 51 5.06 -34.11 -1.70
N GLY A 52 5.04 -33.24 -2.70
CA GLY A 52 5.76 -33.38 -3.96
C GLY A 52 7.01 -32.50 -4.01
N ASP A 53 7.20 -31.82 -5.14
CA ASP A 53 8.40 -31.04 -5.44
C ASP A 53 8.37 -29.66 -4.78
N GLU A 54 9.55 -29.13 -4.45
CA GLU A 54 9.72 -27.73 -4.05
C GLU A 54 9.48 -26.81 -5.25
N ILE A 55 8.56 -25.84 -5.10
CA ILE A 55 8.14 -24.93 -6.18
C ILE A 55 8.49 -23.46 -5.90
N GLY A 56 9.00 -23.15 -4.71
CA GLY A 56 9.43 -21.82 -4.37
C GLY A 56 9.60 -21.60 -2.88
N GLN A 57 9.75 -20.34 -2.51
CA GLN A 57 9.88 -19.91 -1.13
C GLN A 57 9.41 -18.47 -0.95
N VAL A 58 9.14 -18.09 0.30
CA VAL A 58 8.94 -16.71 0.73
C VAL A 58 10.22 -15.92 0.47
N THR A 59 10.10 -14.83 -0.30
CA THR A 59 11.19 -13.89 -0.57
C THR A 59 11.14 -12.65 0.32
N LYS A 60 9.94 -12.30 0.81
CA LYS A 60 9.68 -11.16 1.68
C LYS A 60 8.59 -11.47 2.70
N TYR A 61 8.78 -10.99 3.93
CA TYR A 61 7.78 -11.00 5.00
C TYR A 61 7.30 -9.57 5.27
N SER A 62 6.00 -9.39 5.51
CA SER A 62 5.37 -8.12 5.92
C SER A 62 3.92 -8.37 6.34
N ASP A 63 3.58 -8.05 7.58
CA ASP A 63 2.23 -8.19 8.14
C ASP A 63 1.39 -6.90 8.01
N MET A 64 1.94 -5.86 7.39
CA MET A 64 1.30 -4.54 7.28
C MET A 64 1.12 -4.08 5.84
N GLU A 65 2.11 -4.31 4.98
CA GLU A 65 2.16 -3.76 3.63
C GLU A 65 2.25 -4.87 2.57
N PRO A 66 1.55 -4.73 1.42
CA PRO A 66 1.77 -5.60 0.26
C PRO A 66 3.23 -5.54 -0.20
N GLN A 67 3.75 -6.66 -0.72
CA GLN A 67 5.12 -6.74 -1.22
C GLN A 67 5.17 -7.46 -2.56
N SER A 68 6.09 -7.04 -3.42
CA SER A 68 6.35 -7.72 -4.68
C SER A 68 6.92 -9.14 -4.51
N GLY A 69 6.67 -10.00 -5.48
CA GLY A 69 7.22 -11.36 -5.55
C GLY A 69 6.52 -12.34 -4.63
N ASN A 70 7.22 -13.42 -4.25
CA ASN A 70 6.68 -14.40 -3.31
C ASN A 70 6.73 -13.81 -1.90
N PHE A 71 5.58 -13.44 -1.37
CA PHE A 71 5.42 -12.65 -0.15
C PHE A 71 4.57 -13.41 0.86
N SER A 72 4.80 -13.23 2.16
CA SER A 72 3.88 -13.71 3.20
C SER A 72 3.68 -12.69 4.31
N ASN A 73 2.48 -12.67 4.86
CA ASN A 73 2.14 -11.89 6.05
C ASN A 73 2.34 -12.66 7.37
N ALA A 74 2.60 -13.97 7.31
CA ALA A 74 2.71 -14.84 8.48
C ALA A 74 4.04 -15.61 8.52
N TYR A 75 4.62 -15.92 7.36
CA TYR A 75 5.78 -16.77 7.23
C TYR A 75 7.07 -15.98 6.95
N PRO A 76 8.18 -16.30 7.63
CA PRO A 76 9.44 -15.61 7.43
C PRO A 76 10.04 -15.89 6.04
N LYS A 77 10.95 -15.02 5.61
CA LYS A 77 11.76 -15.23 4.40
C LYS A 77 12.48 -16.57 4.46
N GLY A 78 12.39 -17.34 3.38
CA GLY A 78 13.01 -18.66 3.26
C GLY A 78 12.06 -19.83 3.53
N THR A 79 10.87 -19.60 4.07
CA THR A 79 9.83 -20.65 4.16
C THR A 79 9.51 -21.17 2.77
N LYS A 80 9.58 -22.49 2.61
CA LYS A 80 9.44 -23.16 1.31
C LYS A 80 8.00 -23.51 0.98
N TYR A 81 7.72 -23.58 -0.31
CA TYR A 81 6.44 -24.02 -0.88
C TYR A 81 6.66 -25.31 -1.68
N PHE A 82 5.69 -26.21 -1.62
CA PHE A 82 5.75 -27.50 -2.29
C PHE A 82 4.43 -27.81 -2.99
N THR A 83 4.48 -28.65 -4.02
CA THR A 83 3.26 -29.29 -4.51
C THR A 83 2.72 -30.29 -3.51
N ILE A 84 1.41 -30.51 -3.54
CA ILE A 84 0.74 -31.62 -2.84
C ILE A 84 0.47 -32.69 -3.91
N LYS A 85 0.80 -33.96 -3.65
CA LYS A 85 0.58 -35.02 -4.64
C LYS A 85 -0.90 -35.11 -5.00
N GLU A 86 -1.18 -35.32 -6.28
CA GLU A 86 -2.53 -35.42 -6.84
C GLU A 86 -3.41 -34.16 -6.71
N VAL A 87 -2.86 -33.05 -6.20
CA VAL A 87 -3.54 -31.75 -6.09
C VAL A 87 -2.85 -30.73 -6.99
N SER A 88 -3.62 -30.03 -7.81
CA SER A 88 -3.07 -28.98 -8.67
C SER A 88 -2.64 -27.77 -7.83
N THR A 89 -1.52 -27.15 -8.18
CA THR A 89 -1.14 -25.85 -7.58
C THR A 89 -2.16 -24.76 -7.90
N GLU A 90 -3.01 -24.94 -8.91
CA GLU A 90 -4.13 -24.04 -9.18
C GLU A 90 -5.26 -24.14 -8.13
N GLU A 91 -5.23 -25.15 -7.27
CA GLU A 91 -6.18 -25.37 -6.18
C GLU A 91 -5.52 -25.12 -4.82
N ALA A 92 -4.36 -25.73 -4.57
CA ALA A 92 -3.65 -25.58 -3.30
C ALA A 92 -2.15 -25.91 -3.42
N LEU A 93 -1.37 -25.42 -2.47
CA LEU A 93 0.04 -25.78 -2.26
C LEU A 93 0.31 -26.12 -0.80
N ALA A 94 1.46 -26.73 -0.52
CA ALA A 94 1.94 -26.97 0.84
C ALA A 94 2.95 -25.89 1.25
N VAL A 95 2.79 -25.34 2.45
CA VAL A 95 3.73 -24.39 3.08
C VAL A 95 4.48 -25.12 4.18
N GLN A 96 5.81 -24.95 4.21
CA GLN A 96 6.65 -25.54 5.24
C GLN A 96 6.40 -24.90 6.61
N GLU A 97 6.19 -25.76 7.60
CA GLU A 97 6.20 -25.44 9.03
C GLU A 97 7.49 -25.95 9.69
N SER A 98 7.63 -25.69 10.99
CA SER A 98 8.70 -26.25 11.80
C SER A 98 8.71 -27.78 11.79
N ASP A 99 9.91 -28.35 11.98
CA ASP A 99 10.12 -29.79 12.20
C ASP A 99 9.68 -30.70 11.05
N GLY A 100 9.73 -30.20 9.81
CA GLY A 100 9.39 -30.99 8.61
C GLY A 100 7.89 -31.24 8.46
N GLN A 101 7.06 -30.46 9.15
CA GLN A 101 5.62 -30.45 8.97
C GLN A 101 5.24 -29.49 7.84
N TYR A 102 4.06 -29.70 7.26
CA TYR A 102 3.55 -28.88 6.17
C TYR A 102 2.06 -28.65 6.39
N VAL A 103 1.61 -27.44 6.09
CA VAL A 103 0.20 -27.06 6.11
C VAL A 103 -0.27 -26.71 4.71
N LYS A 104 -1.55 -26.94 4.45
CA LYS A 104 -2.18 -26.62 3.18
C LYS A 104 -2.43 -25.12 3.08
N ALA A 105 -2.24 -24.57 1.89
CA ALA A 105 -2.69 -23.23 1.56
C ALA A 105 -3.55 -23.29 0.28
N ASP A 106 -4.81 -22.89 0.38
CA ASP A 106 -5.78 -22.92 -0.70
C ASP A 106 -5.66 -21.65 -1.55
N ARG A 107 -5.64 -21.80 -2.88
CA ARG A 107 -5.57 -20.65 -3.79
C ARG A 107 -6.84 -19.82 -3.68
N ARG A 108 -6.66 -18.51 -3.67
CA ARG A 108 -7.72 -17.51 -3.67
C ARG A 108 -7.61 -16.67 -4.95
N GLU A 109 -7.58 -15.36 -4.82
CA GLU A 109 -7.51 -14.39 -5.91
C GLU A 109 -6.10 -14.20 -6.52
N GLU A 110 -6.08 -13.52 -7.67
CA GLU A 110 -4.86 -12.93 -8.24
C GLU A 110 -4.27 -11.89 -7.28
N TYR A 111 -2.95 -11.93 -7.16
CA TYR A 111 -2.21 -10.97 -6.35
C TYR A 111 -1.77 -9.78 -7.19
N GLU A 112 -2.49 -8.66 -7.07
CA GLU A 112 -2.12 -7.39 -7.69
C GLU A 112 -1.18 -6.58 -6.78
N PHE A 113 0.12 -6.56 -7.10
CA PHE A 113 1.05 -5.61 -6.49
C PHE A 113 1.19 -4.36 -7.37
N LYS A 114 0.59 -3.25 -6.93
CA LYS A 114 0.83 -1.93 -7.54
C LYS A 114 1.95 -1.25 -6.78
N GLN A 115 3.12 -1.21 -7.41
CA GLN A 115 4.23 -0.42 -6.90
C GLN A 115 3.82 1.05 -7.06
N ASP A 116 3.73 1.79 -5.95
CA ASP A 116 3.51 3.24 -5.94
C ASP A 116 4.72 3.94 -6.58
N LEU A 117 4.85 3.81 -7.89
CA LEU A 117 5.76 4.60 -8.71
C LEU A 117 5.01 5.91 -8.95
N ASN A 118 5.42 6.98 -8.25
CA ASN A 118 4.92 8.35 -8.38
C ASN A 118 4.17 8.55 -9.70
N GLU A 119 2.85 8.40 -9.68
CA GLU A 119 2.11 8.44 -10.93
C GLU A 119 2.25 9.86 -11.51
N PRO A 120 2.29 10.03 -12.85
CA PRO A 120 2.42 11.35 -13.48
C PRO A 120 1.39 12.38 -12.96
N GLN A 121 0.22 11.90 -12.52
CA GLN A 121 -0.83 12.69 -11.87
C GLN A 121 -0.40 13.30 -10.53
N ASP A 122 0.46 12.65 -9.74
CA ASP A 122 0.93 13.17 -8.46
C ASP A 122 2.01 14.25 -8.62
N ILE A 123 2.86 14.12 -9.65
CA ILE A 123 3.79 15.19 -10.04
C ILE A 123 3.02 16.43 -10.51
N LEU A 124 1.99 16.23 -11.35
CA LEU A 124 1.15 17.33 -11.85
C LEU A 124 0.41 18.04 -10.71
N LYS A 125 -0.15 17.30 -9.75
CA LYS A 125 -0.74 17.88 -8.52
C LYS A 125 0.28 18.74 -7.77
N GLY A 126 1.51 18.25 -7.57
CA GLY A 126 2.58 19.01 -6.92
C GLY A 126 2.91 20.34 -7.61
N ILE A 127 2.94 20.36 -8.95
CA ILE A 127 3.14 21.58 -9.74
C ILE A 127 1.97 22.55 -9.53
N ILE A 128 0.72 22.06 -9.58
CA ILE A 128 -0.47 22.88 -9.36
C ILE A 128 -0.45 23.51 -7.96
N PHE A 129 -0.12 22.76 -6.91
CA PHE A 129 0.02 23.30 -5.54
C PHE A 129 1.05 24.43 -5.46
N SER A 130 2.19 24.25 -6.11
CA SER A 130 3.26 25.25 -6.14
C SER A 130 2.80 26.55 -6.78
N LEU A 131 2.08 26.48 -7.91
CA LEU A 131 1.53 27.65 -8.60
C LEU A 131 0.47 28.39 -7.77
N VAL A 132 -0.44 27.65 -7.12
CA VAL A 132 -1.47 28.23 -6.24
C VAL A 132 -0.84 28.91 -5.02
N GLY A 133 0.18 28.29 -4.42
CA GLY A 133 0.91 28.88 -3.30
C GLY A 133 1.61 30.19 -3.66
N ILE A 134 2.23 30.26 -4.85
CA ILE A 134 2.87 31.49 -5.35
C ILE A 134 1.83 32.60 -5.54
N LEU A 135 0.69 32.30 -6.18
CA LEU A 135 -0.39 33.28 -6.40
C LEU A 135 -0.95 33.81 -5.07
N ALA A 136 -1.14 32.94 -4.08
CA ALA A 136 -1.56 33.33 -2.75
C ALA A 136 -0.54 34.27 -2.07
N GLY A 137 0.75 33.95 -2.16
CA GLY A 137 1.83 34.79 -1.64
C GLY A 137 1.83 36.19 -2.27
N ILE A 138 1.67 36.29 -3.59
CA ILE A 138 1.59 37.56 -4.32
C ILE A 138 0.37 38.39 -3.85
N LEU A 139 -0.79 37.75 -3.68
CA LEU A 139 -2.00 38.40 -3.17
C LEU A 139 -1.81 38.94 -1.75
N ILE A 140 -1.23 38.14 -0.85
CA ILE A 140 -0.94 38.55 0.53
C ILE A 140 0.04 39.74 0.53
N TYR A 141 1.11 39.68 -0.26
CA TYR A 141 2.06 40.78 -0.39
C TYR A 141 1.39 42.08 -0.86
N LYS A 142 0.54 42.01 -1.89
CA LYS A 142 -0.22 43.18 -2.36
C LYS A 142 -1.14 43.77 -1.28
N ILE A 143 -1.78 42.92 -0.48
CA ILE A 143 -2.65 43.36 0.63
C ILE A 143 -1.83 44.05 1.72
N LEU A 144 -0.68 43.48 2.10
CA LEU A 144 0.22 44.04 3.11
C LEU A 144 0.78 45.39 2.67
N LYS A 145 1.30 45.48 1.44
CA LYS A 145 1.85 46.73 0.88
C LYS A 145 0.79 47.84 0.83
N ASN A 146 -0.42 47.55 0.34
CA ASN A 146 -1.52 48.52 0.29
C ASN A 146 -1.99 48.98 1.69
N HIS A 147 -1.78 48.17 2.72
CA HIS A 147 -2.04 48.57 4.11
C HIS A 147 -0.91 49.41 4.71
N LEU A 148 0.34 49.24 4.27
CA LEU A 148 1.49 50.05 4.68
C LEU A 148 1.46 51.43 4.01
N ASP A 149 1.15 51.50 2.70
CA ASP A 149 1.08 52.75 1.94
C ASP A 149 -0.10 53.67 2.35
N LYS A 150 -1.03 53.17 3.18
CA LYS A 150 -2.20 53.92 3.70
C LYS A 150 -2.06 54.39 5.15
N ARG A 151 -0.93 54.15 5.80
CA ARG A 151 -0.57 54.77 7.07
C ARG A 151 0.34 55.96 6.81
#